data_AF-A0A933FMP9-F1
#
_entry.id   AF-A0A933FMP9-F1
#
_cell.length_a   1.000
_cell.length_b   1.000
_cell.length_c   1.000
_cell.angle_alpha   90.00
_cell.angle_beta   90.00
_cell.angle_gamma   90.00
#
_symmetry.space_group_name_H-M   'P 1'
#
loop_
_entity.id
_entity.type
_entity.pdbx_description
1 polymer ?
#
loop_
_entity_poly.entity_id
_entity_poly.type
_entity_poly.pdbx_seq_one_letter_code
_entity_poly.pdbx_strand_id
1 'polypeptide(L)' 'MKRNSVHKKPSRLTIAVGRALRRAGKTARKTARAYGTPIYVWKDGKVVAEKP' A
#
# COMPACT_ATOMS: atom_id res chain seq x y z
N MET A 1 -16.37 27.41 0.03
CA MET A 1 -16.64 26.78 1.34
C MET A 1 -15.33 26.21 1.89
N LYS A 2 -14.81 26.71 3.01
CA LYS A 2 -13.61 26.15 3.66
C LYS A 2 -14.00 24.87 4.39
N ARG A 3 -13.45 23.72 3.99
CA ARG A 3 -13.60 22.46 4.75
C ARG A 3 -12.69 22.53 5.98
N ASN A 4 -13.28 22.67 7.16
CA ASN A 4 -12.57 22.50 8.42
C ASN A 4 -12.27 21.00 8.58
N SER A 5 -11.11 20.53 8.10
CA SER A 5 -10.71 19.15 8.35
C SER A 5 -10.25 19.03 9.80
N VAL A 6 -11.14 18.57 10.68
CA VAL A 6 -10.77 18.19 12.04
C VAL A 6 -9.79 17.02 11.92
N HIS A 7 -8.51 17.29 12.18
CA HIS A 7 -7.45 16.30 12.07
C HIS A 7 -7.55 15.33 13.25
N LYS A 8 -8.47 14.35 13.15
CA LYS A 8 -8.70 13.35 14.19
C LYS A 8 -7.51 12.39 14.22
N LYS A 9 -6.81 12.34 15.36
CA LYS A 9 -5.70 11.40 15.53
C LYS A 9 -6.21 9.98 15.29
N PRO A 10 -5.51 9.17 14.48
CA PRO A 10 -5.93 7.80 14.22
C PRO A 10 -5.85 6.97 15.50
N SER A 11 -6.81 6.06 15.69
CA SER A 11 -6.81 5.15 16.84
C SER A 11 -5.57 4.25 16.82
N ARG A 12 -5.17 3.73 17.98
CA ARG A 12 -4.06 2.77 18.10
C ARG A 12 -4.26 1.53 17.22
N LEU A 13 -5.51 1.06 17.11
CA LEU A 13 -5.87 -0.06 16.24
C LEU A 13 -5.65 0.29 14.77
N THR A 14 -6.11 1.46 14.33
CA THR A 14 -5.91 1.93 12.94
C THR A 14 -4.42 1.99 12.57
N ILE A 15 -3.59 2.50 13.49
CA ILE A 15 -2.13 2.55 13.31
C ILE A 15 -1.54 1.13 13.20
N ALA A 16 -1.95 0.22 14.10
CA ALA A 16 -1.47 -1.16 14.10
C ALA A 16 -1.85 -1.90 12.81
N VAL A 17 -3.09 -1.76 12.35
CA VAL A 17 -3.59 -2.33 11.09
C VAL A 17 -2.81 -1.79 9.90
N GLY A 18 -2.62 -0.46 9.81
CA GLY A 18 -1.83 0.14 8.73
C GLY A 18 -0.40 -0.39 8.68
N ARG A 19 0.25 -0.58 9.83
CA ARG A 19 1.58 -1.19 9.93
C ARG A 19 1.59 -2.66 9.52
N ALA A 20 0.56 -3.44 9.90
CA ALA A 20 0.43 -4.84 9.52
C ALA A 20 0.27 -5.00 8.00
N LEU A 21 -0.66 -4.26 7.39
CA LEU A 21 -0.91 -4.28 5.94
C LEU A 21 0.34 -3.87 5.15
N ARG A 22 1.06 -2.83 5.60
CA ARG A 22 2.31 -2.41 4.95
C ARG A 22 3.39 -3.49 4.99
N ARG A 23 3.50 -4.24 6.09
CA ARG A 23 4.42 -5.37 6.21
C ARG A 23 3.99 -6.52 5.28
N ALA A 24 2.72 -6.89 5.29
CA ALA A 24 2.18 -7.94 4.41
C ALA A 24 2.46 -7.64 2.93
N GLY A 25 2.20 -6.42 2.47
CA GLY A 25 2.48 -6.02 1.09
C GLY A 25 3.97 -6.05 0.73
N LYS A 26 4.88 -5.74 1.67
CA LYS A 26 6.32 -5.87 1.44
C LYS A 26 6.72 -7.33 1.25
N THR A 27 6.22 -8.23 2.10
CA THR A 27 6.50 -9.66 2.01
C THR A 27 5.97 -10.24 0.70
N ALA A 28 4.71 -9.94 0.35
CA ALA A 28 4.11 -10.40 -0.91
C ALA A 28 4.93 -9.98 -2.14
N ARG A 29 5.38 -8.72 -2.20
CA ARG A 29 6.23 -8.24 -3.30
C ARG A 29 7.61 -8.91 -3.31
N LYS A 30 8.21 -9.18 -2.14
CA LYS A 30 9.47 -9.93 -2.05
C LYS A 30 9.30 -11.33 -2.65
N THR A 31 8.23 -12.03 -2.28
CA THR A 31 7.88 -13.35 -2.81
C THR A 31 7.63 -13.30 -4.31
N ALA A 32 6.81 -12.35 -4.78
CA ALA A 32 6.53 -12.20 -6.21
C ALA A 32 7.82 -12.03 -7.04
N ARG A 33 8.75 -11.19 -6.58
CA ARG A 33 10.05 -11.00 -7.25
C ARG A 33 10.88 -12.28 -7.29
N ALA A 34 10.90 -13.04 -6.20
CA ALA A 34 11.64 -14.30 -6.10
C ALA A 34 11.17 -15.35 -7.12
N TYR A 35 9.87 -15.38 -7.42
CA TYR A 35 9.27 -16.31 -8.38
C TYR A 35 9.05 -15.73 -9.78
N GLY A 36 9.59 -14.55 -10.06
CA GLY A 36 9.41 -13.91 -11.35
C GLY A 36 7.97 -13.43 -11.64
N THR A 37 7.11 -13.35 -10.62
CA THR A 37 5.72 -12.92 -10.76
C THR A 37 5.65 -11.39 -10.90
N PRO A 38 5.04 -10.84 -11.97
CA PRO A 38 4.94 -9.40 -12.16
C PRO A 38 4.05 -8.75 -11.10
N ILE A 39 4.41 -7.54 -10.69
CA ILE A 39 3.67 -6.75 -9.70
C ILE A 39 2.87 -5.68 -10.44
N TYR A 40 1.55 -5.72 -10.34
CA TYR A 40 0.69 -4.70 -10.94
C TYR A 40 0.57 -3.50 -10.02
N VAL A 41 0.90 -2.32 -10.53
CA VAL A 41 0.82 -1.04 -9.81
C VAL A 41 0.01 -0.04 -10.61
N TRP A 42 -0.63 0.89 -9.91
CA TRP A 42 -1.22 2.06 -10.55
C TRP A 42 -0.14 3.12 -10.76
N LYS A 43 0.15 3.46 -12.01
CA LYS A 43 1.18 4.45 -12.38
C LYS A 43 0.66 5.29 -13.54
N ASP A 44 0.73 6.62 -13.41
CA ASP A 44 0.34 7.57 -14.45
C ASP A 44 -1.09 7.35 -14.99
N GLY A 45 -2.05 7.04 -14.10
CA GLY A 45 -3.46 6.87 -14.46
C GLY A 45 -3.81 5.52 -15.09
N LYS A 46 -2.89 4.56 -15.15
CA LYS A 46 -3.11 3.21 -15.69
C LYS A 46 -2.50 2.13 -14.80
N VAL A 47 -2.99 0.90 -14.98
CA VAL A 47 -2.36 -0.29 -14.39
C VAL A 47 -1.14 -0.67 -15.23
N VAL A 48 0.01 -0.82 -14.59
CA VAL A 48 1.28 -1.22 -15.22
C VAL A 48 1.82 -2.45 -14.51
N ALA A 49 2.32 -3.41 -15.28
CA ALA A 49 3.08 -4.55 -14.75
C ALA A 49 4.54 -4.14 -14.54
N GLU A 50 4.99 -4.09 -13.29
CA GLU A 50 6.40 -3.99 -12.96
C GLU A 50 7.05 -5.38 -13.09
N LYS A 51 8.11 -5.45 -13.89
CA LYS A 51 8.94 -6.66 -13.93
C LYS A 51 9.67 -6.85 -12.58
N PRO A 52 9.83 -8.10 -12.14
CA PRO A 52 10.54 -8.49 -10.92
C PRO A 52 11.87 -7.78 -10.69
#